data_AF-A0A2G2ZIR9-F1
#
_entry.id   AF-A0A2G2ZIR9-F1
#
_cell.length_a   1.000
_cell.length_b   1.000
_cell.length_c   1.000
_cell.angle_alpha   90.00
_cell.angle_beta   90.00
_cell.angle_gamma   90.00
#
_symmetry.space_group_name_H-M   'P 1'
#
loop_
_entity.id
_entity.type
_entity.pdbx_description
1 polymer ?
#
loop_
_entity_poly.entity_id
_entity_poly.type
_entity_poly.pdbx_seq_one_letter_code
_entity_poly.pdbx_strand_id
1 'polypeptide(L)'
;MSNLQGHSEDLINYLRQDILLLDGMMLKAQEIILDKYHMDIVNMMTLSSFSLKNLRQNYMVDEAFHIHLPTRNQNTFIRRDFYGEHVDVYKLHGETLYYYEYM
;
A
#
# COMPACT_ATOMS: atom_id res chain seq x y z
N MET A 1 21.39 -32.90 -14.09
CA MET A 1 21.93 -31.52 -14.07
C MET A 1 20.76 -30.58 -13.89
N SER A 2 20.80 -29.71 -12.88
CA SER A 2 19.72 -28.77 -12.57
C SER A 2 19.63 -27.71 -13.67
N ASN A 3 18.44 -27.45 -14.21
CA ASN A 3 18.15 -26.44 -15.24
C ASN A 3 18.67 -25.03 -14.86
N LEU A 4 18.88 -24.77 -13.57
CA LEU A 4 19.38 -23.49 -13.05
C LEU A 4 20.87 -23.28 -13.31
N GLN A 5 21.66 -24.36 -13.42
CA GLN A 5 23.11 -24.28 -13.48
C GLN A 5 23.62 -23.76 -14.84
N GLY A 6 22.82 -23.93 -15.91
CA GLY A 6 23.12 -23.42 -17.26
C GLY A 6 22.72 -21.97 -17.52
N HIS A 7 21.95 -21.35 -16.62
CA HIS A 7 21.42 -19.98 -16.76
C HIS A 7 21.85 -19.05 -15.61
N SER A 8 22.85 -19.47 -14.83
CA SER A 8 23.30 -18.75 -13.64
C SER A 8 23.65 -17.28 -13.93
N GLU A 9 24.32 -17.01 -15.05
CA GLU A 9 24.75 -15.66 -15.41
C GLU A 9 23.58 -14.76 -15.82
N ASP A 10 22.63 -15.30 -16.59
CA ASP A 10 21.40 -14.59 -16.97
C ASP A 10 20.55 -14.22 -15.74
N LEU A 11 20.43 -15.14 -14.78
CA LEU A 11 19.69 -14.91 -13.54
C LEU A 11 20.35 -13.84 -12.66
N ILE A 12 21.68 -13.83 -12.58
CA ILE A 12 22.43 -12.79 -11.86
C ILE A 12 22.24 -11.43 -12.54
N ASN A 13 22.27 -11.39 -13.87
CA ASN A 13 22.04 -10.15 -14.62
C ASN A 13 20.61 -9.64 -14.43
N TYR A 14 19.62 -10.52 -14.45
CA TYR A 14 18.22 -10.19 -14.16
C TYR A 14 18.07 -9.60 -12.74
N LEU A 15 18.62 -10.27 -11.73
CA LEU A 15 18.58 -9.78 -10.35
C LEU A 15 19.24 -8.40 -10.20
N ARG A 16 20.36 -8.17 -10.91
CA ARG A 16 21.03 -6.86 -10.91
C ARG A 16 20.11 -5.78 -11.48
N GLN A 17 19.36 -6.07 -12.55
CA GLN A 17 18.40 -5.13 -13.13
C GLN A 17 17.25 -4.83 -12.15
N ASP A 18 16.70 -5.85 -11.48
CA ASP A 18 15.64 -5.66 -10.47
C ASP A 18 16.10 -4.75 -9.33
N ILE A 19 17.33 -4.94 -8.83
CA ILE A 19 17.89 -4.09 -7.77
C ILE A 19 18.04 -2.65 -8.25
N LEU A 20 18.58 -2.44 -9.46
CA LEU A 20 18.77 -1.09 -10.02
C LEU A 20 17.44 -0.39 -10.27
N LEU A 21 16.44 -1.12 -10.76
CA LEU A 21 15.10 -0.59 -10.98
C LEU A 21 14.44 -0.19 -9.67
N LEU A 22 14.52 -1.06 -8.65
CA LEU A 22 13.97 -0.77 -7.33
C LEU A 22 14.64 0.45 -6.70
N ASP A 23 15.97 0.54 -6.74
CA ASP A 23 16.72 1.69 -6.22
C ASP A 23 16.28 3.00 -6.90
N GLY A 24 16.25 3.02 -8.23
CA GLY A 24 15.78 4.18 -8.99
C GLY A 24 14.33 4.57 -8.69
N MET A 25 13.43 3.59 -8.58
CA MET A 25 12.03 3.82 -8.21
C MET A 25 11.89 4.40 -6.80
N MET A 26 12.65 3.88 -5.83
CA MET A 26 12.62 4.36 -4.44
C MET A 26 13.15 5.78 -4.33
N LEU A 27 14.25 6.11 -5.02
CA LEU A 27 14.77 7.48 -5.07
C LEU A 27 13.76 8.45 -5.69
N LYS A 28 13.11 8.05 -6.80
CA LYS A 28 12.11 8.91 -7.44
C LYS A 28 10.86 9.08 -6.59
N ALA A 29 10.40 8.03 -5.90
CA ALA A 29 9.29 8.10 -4.97
C ALA A 29 9.61 9.04 -3.80
N GLN A 30 10.82 8.95 -3.23
CA GLN A 30 11.30 9.85 -2.18
C GLN A 30 11.30 11.31 -2.66
N GLU A 31 11.83 11.58 -3.85
CA GLU A 31 11.86 12.93 -4.43
C GLU A 31 10.43 13.52 -4.51
N ILE A 32 9.49 12.78 -5.08
CA ILE A 32 8.09 13.22 -5.25
C ILE A 32 7.40 13.42 -3.89
N ILE A 33 7.58 12.49 -2.97
CA ILE A 33 6.91 12.53 -1.67
C ILE A 33 7.47 13.66 -0.79
N LEU A 34 8.79 13.87 -0.84
CA LEU A 34 9.43 14.96 -0.12
C LEU A 34 8.99 16.33 -0.66
N ASP A 35 8.91 16.48 -1.98
CA ASP A 35 8.45 17.71 -2.63
C ASP A 35 6.99 18.02 -2.28
N LYS A 36 6.09 17.04 -2.47
CA LYS A 36 4.65 17.25 -2.32
C LYS A 36 4.16 17.27 -0.89
N TYR A 37 4.79 16.49 -0.01
CA TYR A 37 4.29 16.26 1.34
C TYR A 37 5.30 16.57 2.45
N HIS A 38 6.51 17.00 2.10
CA HIS A 38 7.58 17.32 3.05
C HIS A 38 7.89 16.20 4.03
N MET A 39 7.85 14.97 3.52
CA MET A 39 8.00 13.74 4.28
C MET A 39 9.10 12.86 3.68
N ASP A 40 9.85 12.20 4.56
CA ASP A 40 10.88 11.24 4.19
C ASP A 40 10.33 9.81 4.29
N ILE A 41 10.32 9.09 3.16
CA ILE A 41 9.84 7.72 3.04
C ILE A 41 10.73 6.73 3.79
N VAL A 42 12.02 7.05 3.98
CA VAL A 42 12.93 6.18 4.76
C VAL A 42 12.44 6.07 6.20
N ASN A 43 11.80 7.12 6.71
CA ASN A 43 11.17 7.15 8.03
C ASN A 43 9.74 6.58 8.04
N MET A 44 9.21 6.10 6.90
CA MET A 44 7.85 5.59 6.75
C MET A 44 7.83 4.28 5.98
N MET A 45 8.08 3.18 6.70
CA MET A 45 8.21 1.84 6.12
C MET A 45 6.97 1.35 5.35
N THR A 46 5.77 1.86 5.64
CA THR A 46 4.54 1.40 4.99
C THR A 46 3.69 2.56 4.48
N LEU A 47 2.98 2.33 3.38
CA LEU A 47 2.00 3.29 2.85
C LEU A 47 0.94 3.67 3.90
N SER A 48 0.51 2.72 4.74
CA SER A 48 -0.44 3.01 5.82
C SER A 48 0.14 3.99 6.85
N SER A 49 1.40 3.83 7.22
CA SER A 49 2.08 4.76 8.14
C SER A 49 2.24 6.15 7.52
N PHE A 50 2.55 6.20 6.22
CA PHE A 50 2.64 7.42 5.45
C PHE A 50 1.29 8.16 5.39
N SER A 51 0.23 7.47 4.99
CA SER A 51 -1.12 8.05 4.91
C SER A 51 -1.62 8.57 6.25
N LEU A 52 -1.40 7.82 7.34
CA LEU A 52 -1.81 8.26 8.67
C LEU A 52 -1.04 9.50 9.14
N LYS A 53 0.26 9.57 8.84
CA LYS A 53 1.07 10.74 9.18
C LYS A 53 0.65 11.96 8.34
N ASN A 54 0.40 11.78 7.05
CA ASN A 54 -0.12 12.82 6.18
C ASN A 54 -1.45 13.39 6.70
N LEU A 55 -2.39 12.49 7.05
CA LEU A 55 -3.69 12.85 7.62
C LEU A 55 -3.51 13.69 8.87
N ARG A 56 -2.70 13.21 9.82
CA ARG A 56 -2.46 13.88 11.09
C ARG A 56 -1.80 15.25 10.94
N GLN A 57 -0.83 15.39 10.03
CA GLN A 57 -0.10 16.64 9.85
C GLN A 57 -0.90 17.71 9.12
N ASN A 58 -1.68 17.33 8.11
CA ASN A 58 -2.27 18.30 7.18
C ASN A 58 -3.78 18.51 7.38
N TYR A 59 -4.47 17.55 8.00
CA TYR A 59 -5.93 17.54 8.03
C TYR A 59 -6.55 17.35 9.42
N MET A 60 -5.76 16.97 10.42
CA MET A 60 -6.26 16.84 11.78
C MET A 60 -5.81 18.01 12.66
N VAL A 61 -6.78 18.60 13.34
CA VAL A 61 -6.54 19.50 14.46
C VAL A 61 -6.87 18.71 15.72
N ASP A 62 -5.84 18.18 16.38
CA ASP A 62 -6.00 17.21 17.48
C ASP A 62 -6.81 17.79 18.65
N GLU A 63 -6.74 19.12 18.85
CA GLU A 63 -7.52 19.87 19.84
C GLU A 63 -9.02 19.93 19.52
N ALA A 64 -9.39 19.90 18.23
CA ALA A 64 -10.78 19.97 17.78
C ALA A 64 -11.39 18.58 17.55
N PHE A 65 -10.58 17.63 17.07
CA PHE A 65 -11.02 16.29 16.68
C PHE A 65 -10.02 15.21 17.12
N HIS A 66 -10.01 14.93 18.42
CA HIS A 66 -9.17 13.90 18.99
C HIS A 66 -9.66 12.49 18.62
N ILE A 67 -8.79 11.64 18.05
CA ILE A 67 -9.10 10.22 17.83
C ILE A 67 -9.01 9.49 19.17
N HIS A 68 -10.16 9.13 19.73
CA HIS A 68 -10.22 8.34 20.95
C HIS A 68 -9.52 6.99 20.78
N LEU A 69 -8.64 6.65 21.72
CA LEU A 69 -7.99 5.34 21.79
C LEU A 69 -8.85 4.38 22.63
N PRO A 70 -9.55 3.41 22.01
CA PRO A 70 -10.43 2.51 22.75
C PRO A 70 -9.63 1.58 23.67
N THR A 71 -10.24 1.20 24.79
CA THR A 71 -9.75 0.11 25.63
C THR A 71 -9.74 -1.22 24.87
N ARG A 72 -9.01 -2.21 25.38
CA ARG A 72 -8.94 -3.55 24.76
C ARG A 72 -10.31 -4.18 24.53
N ASN A 73 -11.23 -4.05 25.50
CA ASN A 73 -12.58 -4.61 25.39
C ASN A 73 -13.40 -3.88 24.32
N GLN A 74 -13.34 -2.54 24.28
CA GLN A 74 -14.02 -1.73 23.26
C GLN A 74 -13.49 -2.03 21.86
N ASN A 75 -12.16 -2.10 21.68
CA ASN A 75 -11.56 -2.45 20.40
C ASN A 75 -11.97 -3.86 19.94
N THR A 76 -12.03 -4.83 20.87
CA THR A 76 -12.47 -6.20 20.56
C THR A 76 -13.95 -6.22 20.14
N PHE A 77 -14.79 -5.44 20.82
CA PHE A 77 -16.21 -5.31 20.47
C PHE A 77 -16.37 -4.70 19.07
N ILE A 78 -15.77 -3.54 18.80
CA ILE A 78 -15.86 -2.84 17.51
C ILE A 78 -15.35 -3.72 16.35
N ARG A 79 -14.24 -4.43 16.54
CA ARG A 79 -13.63 -5.25 15.48
C ARG A 79 -14.47 -6.45 15.06
N ARG A 80 -15.39 -6.92 15.91
CA ARG A 80 -16.29 -8.03 15.55
C ARG A 80 -17.30 -7.64 14.47
N ASP A 81 -17.65 -6.36 14.42
CA ASP A 81 -18.63 -5.82 13.47
C ASP A 81 -17.96 -5.12 12.28
N PHE A 82 -16.63 -5.17 12.18
CA PHE A 82 -15.89 -4.63 11.04
C PHE A 82 -15.84 -5.66 9.91
N TYR A 83 -16.83 -5.59 9.02
CA TYR A 83 -16.91 -6.45 7.84
C TYR A 83 -16.26 -5.81 6.62
N GLY A 84 -15.68 -6.64 5.75
CA GLY A 84 -15.18 -6.22 4.46
C GLY A 84 -16.29 -5.94 3.45
N GLU A 85 -15.90 -5.64 2.22
CA GLU A 85 -16.84 -5.34 1.15
C GLU A 85 -17.55 -6.59 0.64
N HIS A 86 -18.69 -6.36 -0.02
CA HIS A 86 -19.48 -7.40 -0.67
C HIS A 86 -18.85 -7.81 -2.00
N VAL A 87 -18.75 -9.13 -2.24
CA VAL A 87 -18.32 -9.67 -3.53
C VAL A 87 -19.39 -10.64 -4.02
N ASP A 88 -19.99 -10.32 -5.16
CA ASP A 88 -20.91 -11.20 -5.87
C ASP A 88 -20.14 -12.32 -6.59
N VAL A 89 -20.69 -13.54 -6.56
CA VAL A 89 -20.21 -14.66 -7.38
C VAL A 89 -21.12 -14.83 -8.59
N TYR A 90 -20.62 -14.49 -9.77
CA TYR A 90 -21.35 -14.60 -11.02
C TYR A 90 -21.08 -15.94 -11.74
N LYS A 91 -22.06 -16.42 -12.52
CA LYS A 91 -21.84 -17.52 -13.49
C LYS A 91 -20.98 -17.01 -14.64
N LEU A 92 -20.11 -17.88 -15.16
CA LEU A 92 -19.01 -17.60 -16.10
C LEU A 92 -19.41 -17.12 -17.51
N HIS A 93 -20.65 -16.66 -17.73
CA HIS A 93 -21.15 -16.23 -19.04
C HIS A 93 -21.91 -14.92 -18.95
N GLY A 94 -21.50 -13.94 -19.74
CA GLY A 94 -22.19 -12.66 -19.93
C GLY A 94 -22.00 -12.16 -21.35
N GLU A 95 -23.07 -11.69 -21.98
CA GLU A 95 -23.05 -11.02 -23.28
C GLU A 95 -23.34 -9.54 -23.07
N THR A 96 -22.58 -8.65 -23.73
CA THR A 96 -22.76 -7.18 -23.65
C THR A 96 -22.66 -6.63 -22.21
N LEU A 97 -21.52 -6.86 -21.55
CA LEU A 97 -21.26 -6.37 -20.20
C LEU A 97 -20.75 -4.91 -20.21
N TYR A 98 -21.21 -4.14 -19.22
CA TYR A 98 -20.73 -2.79 -18.94
C TYR A 98 -20.16 -2.75 -17.53
N TYR A 99 -18.98 -2.15 -17.37
CA TYR A 99 -18.30 -2.04 -16.09
C TYR A 99 -18.31 -0.59 -15.64
N TYR A 100 -18.87 -0.34 -14.45
CA TYR A 100 -18.96 0.98 -13.84
C TYR A 100 -18.23 0.94 -12.51
N GLU A 101 -17.27 1.83 -12.33
CA GLU A 101 -16.59 2.05 -11.06
C GLU A 101 -16.97 3.41 -10.49
N TYR A 102 -17.04 3.49 -9.17
CA TYR A 102 -17.08 4.77 -8.48
C TYR A 102 -15.66 5.34 -8.44
N MET A 103 -15.49 6.60 -8.88
CA MET A 103 -14.23 7.37 -8.74
C MET A 103 -14.16 8.07 -7.38
#